data_AF-A0A9D3WLK9-F1
#
_entry.id   AF-A0A9D3WLK9-F1
#
_cell.length_a   1.000
_cell.length_b   1.000
_cell.length_c   1.000
_cell.angle_alpha   90.00
_cell.angle_beta   90.00
_cell.angle_gamma   90.00
#
_symmetry.space_group_name_H-M   'P 1'
#
loop_
_entity.id
_entity.type
_entity.pdbx_description
1 polymer ?
#
loop_
_entity_poly.entity_id
_entity_poly.type
_entity_poly.pdbx_seq_one_letter_code
_entity_poly.pdbx_strand_id
1 'polypeptide(L)'
;MQSSWALPVGDGISYGDQLVASCGRLGEWHSFASLVAGKPAFEVCRSMLASLQLANDCTVEISQQAGLEEAVDTMRLRLLTQERAHERFRTYLAPSVSN
;
A
#
# COMPACT_ATOMS: atom_id res chain seq x y z
N MET A 1 -17.45 -8.60 21.90
CA MET A 1 -17.76 -7.59 20.87
C MET A 1 -16.63 -7.59 19.86
N GLN A 2 -16.81 -8.32 18.75
CA GLN A 2 -15.85 -8.40 17.66
C GLN A 2 -16.38 -7.47 16.56
N SER A 3 -15.67 -6.38 16.29
CA SER A 3 -16.04 -5.42 15.25
C SER A 3 -15.84 -6.07 13.89
N SER A 4 -16.95 -6.54 13.32
CA SER A 4 -17.05 -7.05 11.96
C SER A 4 -16.99 -5.90 10.97
N TRP A 5 -15.80 -5.59 10.48
CA TRP A 5 -15.59 -4.98 9.17
C TRP A 5 -15.13 -6.03 8.15
N ALA A 6 -15.66 -7.25 8.26
CA ALA A 6 -15.61 -8.23 7.19
C ALA A 6 -16.57 -7.78 6.07
N LEU A 7 -16.09 -6.93 5.17
CA LEU A 7 -16.68 -6.82 3.85
C LEU A 7 -16.57 -8.21 3.19
N PRO A 8 -17.62 -8.69 2.51
CA PRO A 8 -17.60 -10.00 1.88
C PRO A 8 -16.41 -10.08 0.92
N VAL A 9 -15.50 -11.01 1.18
CA VAL A 9 -14.43 -11.42 0.26
C VAL A 9 -15.12 -12.05 -0.95
N GLY A 10 -15.54 -11.21 -1.88
CA GLY A 10 -15.88 -11.61 -3.24
C GLY A 10 -14.74 -11.14 -4.12
N ASP A 11 -13.84 -12.05 -4.50
CA ASP A 11 -12.98 -12.12 -5.70
C ASP A 11 -12.56 -10.80 -6.40
N GLY A 12 -12.40 -9.71 -5.65
CA GLY A 12 -12.02 -8.39 -6.13
C GLY A 12 -10.60 -8.11 -5.68
N ILE A 13 -9.68 -8.01 -6.64
CA ILE A 13 -8.30 -7.59 -6.39
C ILE A 13 -8.34 -6.32 -5.54
N SER A 14 -7.80 -6.38 -4.32
CA SER A 14 -7.75 -5.25 -3.39
C SER A 14 -7.07 -4.07 -4.08
N TYR A 15 -7.51 -2.83 -3.80
CA TYR A 15 -6.84 -1.62 -4.32
C TYR A 15 -5.34 -1.60 -3.99
N GLY A 16 -4.93 -2.26 -2.89
CA GLY A 16 -3.53 -2.48 -2.56
C GLY A 16 -2.82 -3.42 -3.53
N ASP A 17 -3.40 -4.58 -3.86
CA ASP A 17 -2.83 -5.52 -4.82
C ASP A 17 -2.70 -4.87 -6.22
N GLN A 18 -3.69 -4.06 -6.64
CA GLN A 18 -3.61 -3.30 -7.89
C GLN A 18 -2.48 -2.26 -7.89
N LEU A 19 -2.27 -1.56 -6.77
CA LEU A 19 -1.18 -0.60 -6.63
C LEU A 19 0.19 -1.28 -6.67
N VAL A 20 0.35 -2.41 -5.98
CA VAL A 20 1.58 -3.21 -6.00
C VAL A 20 1.89 -3.69 -7.42
N ALA A 21 0.88 -4.19 -8.14
CA ALA A 21 1.03 -4.58 -9.53
C ALA A 21 1.40 -3.41 -10.45
N SER A 22 0.87 -2.20 -10.17
CA SER A 22 1.13 -0.99 -10.97
C SER A 22 2.53 -0.41 -10.74
N CYS A 23 3.11 -0.59 -9.55
CA CYS A 23 4.52 -0.23 -9.30
C CYS A 23 5.48 -1.14 -10.09
N GLY A 24 5.11 -2.40 -10.35
CA GLY A 24 5.86 -3.33 -11.18
C GLY A 24 7.17 -3.84 -10.55
N ARG A 25 8.17 -2.96 -10.35
CA ARG A 25 9.49 -3.30 -9.81
C ARG A 25 9.70 -2.81 -8.38
N LEU A 26 10.45 -3.59 -7.61
CA LEU A 26 10.90 -3.22 -6.28
C LEU A 26 11.91 -2.07 -6.36
N GLY A 27 11.82 -1.14 -5.41
CA GLY A 27 12.79 -0.05 -5.25
C GLY A 27 12.65 1.14 -6.21
N GLU A 28 11.77 1.06 -7.22
CA GLU A 28 11.51 2.17 -8.14
C GLU A 28 10.48 3.16 -7.55
N TRP A 29 10.69 4.45 -7.79
CA TRP A 29 9.77 5.50 -7.38
C TRP A 29 8.77 5.80 -8.51
N HIS A 30 7.49 5.82 -8.16
CA HIS A 30 6.40 6.18 -9.06
C HIS A 30 5.59 7.33 -8.47
N SER A 31 5.16 8.27 -9.32
CA SER A 31 4.19 9.29 -8.88
C SER A 31 2.84 8.63 -8.61
N PHE A 32 2.15 9.04 -7.54
CA PHE A 32 0.81 8.52 -7.27
C PHE A 32 -0.15 8.84 -8.43
N ALA A 33 -0.06 10.05 -8.99
CA ALA A 33 -0.85 10.47 -10.15
C ALA A 33 -0.68 9.54 -11.37
N SER A 34 0.54 9.09 -11.68
CA SER A 34 0.76 8.13 -12.78
C SER A 34 0.11 6.76 -12.52
N LEU A 35 0.02 6.33 -11.24
CA LEU A 35 -0.55 5.04 -10.87
C LEU A 35 -2.09 5.04 -10.89
N VAL A 36 -2.72 6.22 -10.74
CA VAL A 36 -4.19 6.37 -10.74
C VAL A 36 -4.72 7.13 -11.96
N ALA A 37 -3.88 7.37 -12.97
CA ALA A 37 -4.26 8.11 -14.16
C ALA A 37 -5.50 7.50 -14.84
N GLY A 38 -6.48 8.33 -15.17
CA GLY A 38 -7.73 7.92 -15.82
C GLY A 38 -8.76 7.26 -14.89
N LYS A 39 -8.46 7.08 -13.60
CA LYS A 39 -9.43 6.56 -12.63
C LYS A 39 -10.42 7.64 -12.17
N PRO A 40 -11.68 7.29 -11.90
CA PRO A 40 -12.63 8.23 -11.32
C PRO A 40 -12.24 8.58 -9.88
N ALA A 41 -12.65 9.76 -9.40
CA ALA A 41 -12.23 10.30 -8.10
C ALA A 41 -12.42 9.35 -6.91
N PHE A 42 -13.52 8.59 -6.89
CA PHE A 42 -13.77 7.62 -5.81
C PHE A 42 -12.80 6.43 -5.80
N GLU A 43 -12.23 6.06 -6.95
CA GLU A 43 -11.17 5.06 -7.03
C GLU A 43 -9.81 5.64 -6.65
N VAL A 44 -9.54 6.90 -7.02
CA VAL A 44 -8.35 7.62 -6.57
C VAL A 44 -8.31 7.68 -5.04
N CYS A 45 -9.42 8.01 -4.39
CA CYS A 45 -9.51 8.03 -2.92
C CYS A 45 -9.27 6.64 -2.30
N ARG A 46 -9.81 5.58 -2.91
CA ARG A 46 -9.60 4.21 -2.42
C ARG A 46 -8.16 3.74 -2.62
N SER A 47 -7.52 4.09 -3.74
CA SER A 47 -6.10 3.86 -3.96
C SER A 47 -5.25 4.66 -2.96
N MET A 48 -5.62 5.90 -2.63
CA MET A 48 -4.91 6.70 -1.62
C MET A 48 -4.97 6.00 -0.26
N LEU A 49 -6.17 5.62 0.20
CA LEU A 49 -6.33 4.89 1.45
C LEU A 49 -5.56 3.56 1.47
N ALA A 50 -5.59 2.81 0.36
CA ALA A 50 -4.83 1.57 0.24
C ALA A 50 -3.32 1.81 0.31
N SER A 51 -2.80 2.90 -0.28
CA SER A 51 -1.38 3.23 -0.23
C SER A 51 -0.91 3.58 1.19
N LEU A 52 -1.75 4.30 1.97
CA LEU A 52 -1.49 4.59 3.38
C LEU A 52 -1.47 3.31 4.22
N GLN A 53 -2.40 2.39 3.95
CA GLN A 53 -2.43 1.08 4.63
C GLN A 53 -1.18 0.26 4.30
N LEU A 54 -0.79 0.18 3.03
CA LEU A 54 0.42 -0.53 2.60
C LEU A 54 1.70 0.06 3.19
N ALA A 55 1.74 1.37 3.42
CA ALA A 55 2.87 2.03 4.06
C ALA A 55 2.97 1.67 5.54
N ASN A 56 1.84 1.63 6.24
CA ASN A 56 1.78 1.13 7.62
C ASN A 56 2.22 -0.33 7.72
N ASP A 57 1.93 -1.13 6.70
CA ASP A 57 2.32 -2.55 6.59
C ASP A 57 3.74 -2.74 6.03
N CYS A 58 4.53 -1.66 5.89
CA CYS A 58 5.90 -1.66 5.37
C CYS A 58 6.05 -2.36 3.99
N THR A 59 5.00 -2.31 3.17
CA THR A 59 4.97 -2.88 1.81
C THR A 59 5.39 -1.83 0.79
N VAL A 60 5.00 -0.57 0.99
CA VAL A 60 5.42 0.58 0.18
C VAL A 60 6.03 1.66 1.06
N GLU A 61 6.87 2.49 0.47
CA GLU A 61 7.36 3.72 1.07
C GLU A 61 6.67 4.91 0.41
N ILE A 62 6.27 5.89 1.23
CA ILE A 62 5.69 7.14 0.79
C ILE A 62 6.73 8.25 0.96
N SER A 63 6.94 9.03 -0.09
CA SER A 63 7.78 10.22 -0.05
C SER A 63 7.06 11.39 -0.73
N GLN A 64 7.37 12.61 -0.31
CA GLN A 64 6.90 13.82 -0.96
C GLN A 64 8.01 14.42 -1.82
N GLN A 65 7.71 14.75 -3.08
CA GLN A 65 8.63 15.52 -3.91
C GLN A 65 8.55 17.00 -3.53
N ALA A 66 9.70 17.63 -3.27
CA ALA A 66 9.77 19.06 -3.00
C ALA A 66 9.31 19.86 -4.23
N GLY A 67 8.32 20.75 -4.07
CA GLY A 67 7.92 21.63 -5.17
C GLY A 67 6.50 22.19 -5.17
N LEU A 68 5.55 21.72 -4.36
CA LEU A 68 4.27 22.40 -4.13
C LEU A 68 3.56 21.75 -2.92
N GLU A 69 3.57 22.41 -1.76
CA GLU A 69 3.07 21.87 -0.49
C GLU A 69 1.56 21.59 -0.49
N GLU A 70 0.83 22.10 -1.48
CA GLU A 70 -0.64 21.98 -1.63
C GLU A 70 -1.09 21.03 -2.76
N ALA A 71 -0.17 20.47 -3.57
CA ALA A 71 -0.55 19.57 -4.66
C ALA A 71 -0.57 18.10 -4.22
N VAL A 72 -1.72 17.45 -4.44
CA VAL A 72 -1.89 15.97 -4.35
C VAL A 72 -0.88 15.22 -5.23
N ASP A 73 -0.32 15.90 -6.23
CA ASP A 73 0.67 15.40 -7.19
C ASP A 73 2.10 15.28 -6.64
N THR A 74 2.33 15.61 -5.36
CA THR A 74 3.67 15.49 -4.75
C THR A 74 3.97 14.11 -4.17
N MET A 75 2.95 13.25 -4.04
CA MET A 75 3.09 11.93 -3.45
C MET A 75 3.76 10.95 -4.41
N ARG A 76 4.80 10.28 -3.92
CA ARG A 76 5.48 9.18 -4.61
C ARG A 76 5.44 7.91 -3.78
N LEU A 77 5.32 6.79 -4.47
CA LEU A 77 5.30 5.44 -3.93
C LEU A 77 6.51 4.65 -4.42
N ARG A 78 7.13 3.90 -3.51
CA ARG A 78 8.16 2.91 -3.83
C ARG A 78 7.78 1.57 -3.23
N LEU A 79 7.72 0.52 -4.03
CA LEU A 79 7.46 -0.82 -3.54
C LEU A 79 8.71 -1.36 -2.83
N LEU A 80 8.57 -1.77 -1.57
CA LEU A 80 9.66 -2.29 -0.74
C LEU A 80 9.72 -3.82 -0.76
N THR A 81 8.57 -4.48 -0.78
CA THR A 81 8.46 -5.94 -0.82
C THR A 81 7.18 -6.38 -1.51
N GLN A 82 7.18 -7.60 -2.06
CA GLN A 82 5.99 -8.29 -2.56
C GLN A 82 5.42 -9.29 -1.53
N GLU A 83 6.18 -9.58 -0.45
CA GLU A 83 5.72 -10.43 0.66
C GLU A 83 4.65 -9.70 1.46
N ARG A 84 3.56 -10.40 1.76
CA ARG A 84 2.48 -9.81 2.56
C ARG A 84 2.95 -9.67 4.01
N ALA A 85 2.59 -8.55 4.66
CA ALA A 85 3.00 -8.29 6.04
C ALA A 85 2.65 -9.44 7.01
N HIS A 86 1.50 -10.07 6.83
CA HIS A 86 1.08 -11.21 7.66
C HIS A 86 1.93 -12.48 7.47
N GLU A 87 2.70 -12.60 6.37
CA GLU A 87 3.67 -13.69 6.18
C GLU A 87 4.97 -13.38 6.91
N ARG A 88 5.43 -12.12 6.87
CA ARG A 88 6.64 -11.67 7.59
C ARG A 88 6.55 -11.88 9.11
N PHE A 89 5.36 -11.70 9.69
CA PHE A 89 5.17 -11.91 11.14
C PHE A 89 5.04 -13.39 11.55
N ARG A 90 4.91 -14.34 10.60
CA ARG A 90 4.85 -15.78 10.95
C ARG A 90 6.20 -16.35 11.39
N THR A 91 7.29 -15.75 10.92
CA THR A 91 8.66 -16.19 11.24
C THR A 91 9.22 -15.48 12.49
N TYR A 92 8.46 -14.53 13.07
CA TYR A 92 8.86 -13.89 14.32
C TYR A 92 8.63 -14.83 15.50
N LEU A 93 9.65 -15.60 15.85
CA LEU A 93 9.75 -16.24 17.15
C LEU A 93 10.28 -15.19 18.14
N ALA A 94 9.45 -14.81 19.11
CA ALA A 94 9.93 -13.99 20.21
C ALA A 94 11.12 -14.70 20.89
N PRO A 95 12.16 -13.98 21.35
CA PRO A 95 13.34 -14.60 21.96
C PRO A 95 13.02 -15.53 23.15
N SER A 96 11.84 -15.38 23.75
CA SER A 96 11.34 -16.20 24.86
C SER A 96 10.84 -17.60 24.49
N VAL A 97 10.61 -17.91 23.20
CA VAL A 97 10.18 -19.26 22.75
C VAL A 97 11.34 -20.17 22.34
N SER A 98 12.59 -19.68 22.40
CA SER A 98 13.80 -20.49 22.25
C SER A 98 14.35 -20.85 23.64
N ASN A 99 13.64 -21.70 24.39
CA ASN A 99 14.18 -22.32 25.61
C ASN A 99 13.87 -23.81 25.66
#